data_AF-A0A920PMM9-F1
#
_entry.id   AF-A0A920PMM9-F1
#
_cell.length_a   1.000
_cell.length_b   1.000
_cell.length_c   1.000
_cell.angle_alpha   90.00
_cell.angle_beta   90.00
_cell.angle_gamma   90.00
#
_symmetry.space_group_name_H-M   'P 1'
#
loop_
_entity.id
_entity.type
_entity.pdbx_description
1 polymer ?
#
loop_
_entity_poly.entity_id
_entity_poly.type
_entity_poly.pdbx_seq_one_letter_code
_entity_poly.pdbx_strand_id
1 'polypeptide(L)' 'MSVYVMTEAVVHDVEAYEKYKAQAPQYVARHGGEYCCRGGAVDVLVGDWRPERIVMLNFPVAGSL' A
#
# COMPACT_ATOMS: atom_id res chain seq x y z
N MET A 1 14.47 -12.98 -2.02
CA MET A 1 14.03 -12.37 -0.74
C MET A 1 12.99 -11.30 -1.06
N SER A 2 12.11 -10.91 -0.13
CA SER A 2 11.06 -9.91 -0.36
C SER A 2 11.22 -8.71 0.57
N VAL A 3 10.87 -7.52 0.08
CA VAL A 3 10.71 -6.30 0.87
C VAL A 3 9.24 -5.92 0.90
N TYR A 4 8.70 -5.72 2.09
CA TYR A 4 7.33 -5.26 2.28
C TYR A 4 7.31 -3.78 2.67
N VAL A 5 6.45 -3.02 2.01
CA VAL A 5 6.21 -1.61 2.34
C VAL A 5 4.77 -1.48 2.82
N MET A 6 4.59 -1.04 4.06
CA MET A 6 3.27 -0.74 4.62
C MET A 6 3.13 0.76 4.82
N THR A 7 2.00 1.32 4.39
CA THR A 7 1.66 2.72 4.61
C THR A 7 0.28 2.85 5.23
N GLU A 8 0.20 3.70 6.26
CA GLU A 8 -1.05 4.28 6.75
C GLU A 8 -1.19 5.68 6.15
N ALA A 9 -2.38 6.01 5.67
CA ALA A 9 -2.64 7.31 5.08
C ALA A 9 -3.99 7.87 5.52
N VAL A 10 -4.01 9.19 5.70
CA VAL A 10 -5.22 10.01 5.84
C VAL A 10 -5.43 10.74 4.52
N VAL A 11 -6.65 10.70 3.98
CA VAL A 11 -6.97 11.35 2.70
C VAL A 11 -7.55 12.73 2.95
N HIS A 12 -6.74 13.77 2.72
CA HIS A 12 -7.17 15.16 2.92
C HIS A 12 -7.88 15.77 1.69
N ASP A 13 -7.55 15.31 0.48
CA ASP A 13 -8.18 15.71 -0.78
C ASP A 13 -8.57 14.46 -1.57
N VAL A 14 -9.87 14.18 -1.59
CA VAL A 14 -10.41 12.97 -2.23
C VAL A 14 -10.23 13.00 -3.75
N GLU A 15 -10.38 14.16 -4.39
CA GLU A 15 -10.30 14.25 -5.85
C GLU A 15 -8.86 14.05 -6.34
N ALA A 16 -7.89 14.70 -5.69
CA ALA A 16 -6.48 14.48 -5.96
C ALA A 16 -6.07 13.03 -5.67
N TYR A 17 -6.60 12.45 -4.58
CA TYR A 17 -6.30 11.08 -4.20
C TYR A 17 -6.82 10.06 -5.22
N GLU A 18 -8.03 10.22 -5.75
CA GLU A 18 -8.57 9.32 -6.77
C GLU A 18 -7.73 9.33 -8.05
N LYS A 19 -7.23 10.50 -8.47
CA LYS A 19 -6.31 10.63 -9.61
C LYS A 19 -4.99 9.89 -9.34
N TYR A 20 -4.40 10.08 -8.17
CA TYR A 20 -3.20 9.34 -7.74
C TYR A 20 -3.45 7.83 -7.69
N LYS A 21 -4.57 7.40 -7.07
CA LYS A 21 -4.93 5.98 -6.89
C LYS A 21 -5.11 5.28 -8.23
N ALA A 22 -5.66 5.94 -9.24
CA ALA A 22 -5.78 5.39 -10.59
C ALA A 22 -4.40 5.15 -11.24
N GLN A 23 -3.44 6.03 -11.00
CA GLN A 23 -2.11 5.97 -11.62
C GLN A 23 -1.12 5.07 -10.87
N ALA A 24 -1.25 4.94 -9.54
CA ALA A 24 -0.28 4.22 -8.70
C ALA A 24 0.05 2.77 -9.15
N PRO A 25 -0.90 1.93 -9.63
CA PRO A 25 -0.61 0.54 -9.98
C PRO A 25 0.45 0.36 -11.05
N GLN A 26 0.51 1.27 -12.03
CA GLN A 26 1.49 1.18 -13.11
C GLN A 26 2.93 1.34 -12.58
N TYR A 27 3.12 2.19 -11.57
CA TYR A 27 4.43 2.43 -10.97
C TYR A 27 4.83 1.27 -10.06
N VAL A 28 3.89 0.71 -9.31
CA VAL A 28 4.13 -0.50 -8.50
C VAL A 28 4.55 -1.66 -9.41
N ALA A 29 3.79 -1.94 -10.47
CA ALA A 29 4.08 -3.02 -11.41
C ALA A 29 5.42 -2.81 -12.15
N ARG A 30 5.77 -1.57 -12.52
CA ARG A 30 7.05 -1.23 -13.17
C ARG A 30 8.27 -1.69 -12.36
N HIS A 31 8.15 -1.76 -11.04
CA HIS A 31 9.22 -2.20 -10.14
C HIS A 31 9.02 -3.64 -9.63
N GLY A 32 8.14 -4.42 -10.28
CA GLY A 32 7.84 -5.80 -9.89
C GLY A 32 7.04 -5.92 -8.60
N GLY A 33 6.45 -4.83 -8.13
CA GLY A 33 5.66 -4.81 -6.91
C GLY A 33 4.26 -5.39 -7.08
N GLU A 34 3.72 -5.92 -5.99
CA GLU A 34 2.36 -6.45 -5.91
C GLU A 34 1.63 -5.87 -4.69
N TYR A 35 0.33 -5.61 -4.82
CA TYR A 35 -0.50 -5.20 -3.68
C TYR A 35 -0.92 -6.42 -2.87
N CYS A 36 -0.55 -6.45 -1.59
CA CYS A 36 -1.09 -7.42 -0.63
C CYS A 36 -2.43 -6.96 -0.07
N CYS A 37 -2.58 -5.66 0.19
CA CYS A 37 -3.84 -5.01 0.52
C CYS A 37 -3.83 -3.55 0.06
N ARG A 38 -5.02 -2.97 -0.18
CA ARG A 38 -5.12 -1.63 -0.79
C ARG A 38 -6.27 -0.79 -0.22
N GLY A 39 -6.31 -0.70 1.11
CA GLY A 39 -7.25 0.12 1.87
C GLY A 39 -8.67 -0.44 1.88
N GLY A 40 -8.78 -1.74 2.16
CA GLY A 40 -10.03 -2.38 2.56
C GLY A 40 -10.32 -2.12 4.05
N ALA A 41 -11.36 -2.78 4.56
CA ALA A 41 -11.69 -2.74 5.99
C ALA A 41 -10.52 -3.25 6.85
N VAL A 42 -10.32 -2.62 8.01
CA VAL A 42 -9.28 -2.97 8.98
C VAL A 42 -9.94 -3.34 10.30
N ASP A 43 -9.71 -4.57 10.75
CA ASP A 43 -10.11 -5.05 12.06
C ASP A 43 -8.91 -4.98 13.03
N VAL A 44 -9.01 -4.13 14.05
CA VAL A 44 -7.95 -3.97 15.07
C VAL A 44 -8.20 -4.97 16.20
N LEU A 45 -7.38 -6.02 16.27
CA LEU A 45 -7.54 -7.11 17.24
C LEU A 45 -7.12 -6.73 18.67
N VAL A 46 -6.12 -5.84 18.81
CA VAL A 46 -5.55 -5.42 20.09
C VAL A 46 -5.16 -3.94 20.03
N GLY A 47 -5.42 -3.20 21.11
CA GLY A 47 -5.06 -1.78 21.24
C GLY A 47 -6.17 -0.84 20.76
N ASP A 48 -5.81 0.42 20.59
CA ASP A 48 -6.72 1.53 20.27
C ASP A 48 -6.39 2.23 18.95
N TRP A 49 -5.58 1.58 18.11
CA TRP A 49 -5.26 2.08 16.77
C TRP A 49 -6.54 2.26 15.93
N ARG A 50 -6.61 3.35 15.17
CA ARG A 50 -7.76 3.70 14.33
C ARG A 50 -7.30 4.16 12.95
N PRO A 51 -6.72 3.26 12.13
CA PRO A 51 -6.23 3.65 10.82
C PRO A 51 -7.39 3.94 9.88
N GLU A 52 -7.27 5.02 9.11
CA GLU A 52 -8.25 5.31 8.04
C GLU A 52 -8.03 4.43 6.82
N ARG A 53 -6.76 4.17 6.48
CA ARG A 53 -6.40 3.44 5.28
C ARG A 53 -5.03 2.81 5.40
N ILE A 54 -4.97 1.50 5.15
CA ILE A 54 -3.72 0.74 5.08
C ILE A 54 -3.48 0.20 3.68
N VAL A 55 -2.25 0.37 3.18
CA VAL A 55 -1.78 -0.24 1.93
C VAL A 55 -0.52 -1.03 2.24
N MET A 56 -0.42 -2.23 1.71
CA MET A 56 0.77 -3.06 1.81
C MET A 56 1.19 -3.54 0.43
N LEU A 57 2.48 -3.39 0.13
CA LEU A 57 3.13 -3.79 -1.10
C LEU A 57 4.20 -4.83 -0.81
N ASN A 58 4.35 -5.82 -1.68
CA ASN A 58 5.48 -6.74 -1.72
C ASN A 58 6.33 -6.43 -2.95
N PHE A 59 7.64 -6.31 -2.77
CA PHE A 59 8.60 -6.19 -3.86
C PHE A 59 9.62 -7.33 -3.81
N PRO A 60 9.92 -7.97 -4.94
CA PRO A 60 10.99 -8.95 -5.02
C PRO A 60 12.35 -8.26 -4.91
N VAL A 61 13.25 -8.83 -4.12
CA VAL A 61 14.67 -8.48 -4.14
C VAL A 61 15.34 -9.39 -5.16
N ALA A 62 15.93 -8.80 -6.20
CA ALA A 62 16.80 -9.52 -7.12
C ALA A 62 17.97 -10.11 -6.30
N GLY A 63 18.14 -11.44 -6.36
CA GLY A 63 19.21 -12.09 -5.63
C GLY A 63 20.56 -11.56 -6.09
N SER A 64 21.37 -11.06 -5.15
CA SER A 64 22.81 -11.00 -5.34
C SER A 64 23.30 -12.45 -5.52
N LEU A 65 23.82 -12.76 -6.71
CA LEU A 65 24.66 -13.93 -6.94
C LEU A 65 25.97 -13.77 -6.16
#